data_AF-A0A349XWS2-F1
#
_entry.id   AF-A0A349XWS2-F1
#
_cell.length_a   1.000
_cell.length_b   1.000
_cell.length_c   1.000
_cell.angle_alpha   90.00
_cell.angle_beta   90.00
_cell.angle_gamma   90.00
#
_symmetry.space_group_name_H-M   'P 1'
#
loop_
_entity.id
_entity.type
_entity.pdbx_description
1 polymer ?
#
loop_
_entity_poly.entity_id
_entity_poly.type
_entity_poly.pdbx_seq_one_letter_code
_entity_poly.pdbx_strand_id
1 'polypeptide(L)'
;QKIHDAAKAICAAAGYSGAGTVEFLLGVDGTISFLEVNTRLQVEHPVTEETTGIDLVIEQFRIAEGQKLRVLETPEPCGHSMEFRINAEDPGRGFLPTPGSISVFDAPSGPGIRMDSGVVSGSVVPGVFDSLMAKLIVTGVDRDQVLRRARRALKEFRIEGIATVLPFHRAAIETDDFIGTDGFKVHTRWIETDFAAMPDAMERPAPADDPSMTRTYLEIDGKRVSVGLPSILLSSLGSVNGGQASVSGTAVDKNEGEITAPVSGTLQSFKVKDGDTVSEGDLLAIMEAMKMETQIVATRAGRVRLIGKEGDYLQAGDRVLEIAG
;
A
#
# COMPACT_ATOMS: atom_id res chain seq x y z
N GLN A 1 -29.36 15.32 -1.04
CA GLN A 1 -29.56 16.67 -0.47
C GLN A 1 -28.95 16.85 0.92
N LYS A 2 -29.43 16.18 1.99
CA LYS A 2 -28.90 16.36 3.37
C LYS A 2 -27.38 16.26 3.48
N ILE A 3 -26.77 15.29 2.79
CA ILE A 3 -25.30 15.11 2.73
C ILE A 3 -24.61 16.34 2.12
N HIS A 4 -25.14 16.87 1.02
CA HIS A 4 -24.57 18.04 0.34
C HIS A 4 -24.68 19.30 1.20
N ASP A 5 -25.83 19.52 1.84
CA ASP A 5 -26.05 20.69 2.69
C ASP A 5 -25.12 20.65 3.92
N ALA A 6 -24.97 19.48 4.55
CA ALA A 6 -24.04 19.28 5.65
C ALA A 6 -22.58 19.52 5.22
N ALA A 7 -22.16 18.97 4.08
CA ALA A 7 -20.81 19.18 3.56
C ALA A 7 -20.53 20.67 3.27
N LYS A 8 -21.46 21.38 2.63
CA LYS A 8 -21.34 22.83 2.39
C LYS A 8 -21.25 23.62 3.69
N ALA A 9 -22.07 23.29 4.69
CA ALA A 9 -22.06 23.96 5.99
C ALA A 9 -20.76 23.74 6.75
N ILE A 10 -20.21 22.52 6.76
CA ILE A 10 -18.93 22.18 7.39
C ILE A 10 -17.80 22.98 6.73
N CYS A 11 -17.70 22.95 5.40
CA CYS A 11 -16.67 23.67 4.67
C CYS A 11 -16.77 25.19 4.87
N ALA A 12 -17.98 25.75 4.88
CA ALA A 12 -18.20 27.18 5.14
C ALA A 12 -17.81 27.57 6.56
N ALA A 13 -18.16 26.77 7.57
CA ALA A 13 -17.80 27.02 8.97
C ALA A 13 -16.28 26.96 9.20
N ALA A 14 -15.58 26.10 8.45
CA ALA A 14 -14.12 25.99 8.51
C ALA A 14 -13.38 27.06 7.68
N GLY A 15 -14.08 27.86 6.87
CA GLY A 15 -13.44 28.77 5.91
C GLY A 15 -12.60 28.01 4.87
N TYR A 16 -13.06 26.83 4.46
CA TYR A 16 -12.29 25.91 3.61
C TYR A 16 -12.03 26.49 2.21
N SER A 17 -10.84 26.24 1.67
CA SER A 17 -10.43 26.66 0.33
C SER A 17 -9.73 25.52 -0.41
N GLY A 18 -9.93 25.45 -1.72
CA GLY A 18 -9.47 24.37 -2.59
C GLY A 18 -10.47 23.22 -2.70
N ALA A 19 -10.00 22.07 -3.19
CA ALA A 19 -10.78 20.84 -3.23
C ALA A 19 -10.61 20.04 -1.94
N GLY A 20 -11.67 19.40 -1.48
CA GLY A 20 -11.68 18.56 -0.29
C GLY A 20 -12.85 17.59 -0.32
N THR A 21 -12.83 16.58 0.54
CA THR A 21 -13.89 15.58 0.65
C THR A 21 -14.40 15.51 2.08
N VAL A 22 -15.72 15.58 2.24
CA VAL A 22 -16.39 15.38 3.53
C VAL A 22 -16.94 13.97 3.55
N GLU A 23 -16.47 13.16 4.49
CA GLU A 23 -16.79 11.74 4.55
C GLU A 23 -17.92 11.48 5.54
N PHE A 24 -18.85 10.62 5.12
CA PHE A 24 -20.01 10.23 5.90
C PHE A 24 -20.16 8.72 5.92
N LEU A 25 -20.72 8.21 7.02
CA LEU A 25 -21.19 6.83 7.13
C LEU A 25 -22.72 6.83 7.08
N LEU A 26 -23.29 6.01 6.20
CA LEU A 26 -24.73 5.79 6.08
C LEU A 26 -25.10 4.47 6.75
N GLY A 27 -25.92 4.52 7.80
CA GLY A 27 -26.50 3.36 8.45
C GLY A 27 -27.62 2.73 7.62
N VAL A 28 -27.92 1.45 7.87
CA VAL A 28 -29.01 0.70 7.20
C VAL A 28 -30.38 1.32 7.50
N ASP A 29 -30.51 2.00 8.65
CA ASP A 29 -31.67 2.78 9.06
C ASP A 29 -31.78 4.16 8.37
N GLY A 30 -30.81 4.51 7.52
CA GLY A 30 -30.70 5.80 6.85
C GLY A 30 -30.06 6.90 7.70
N THR A 31 -29.52 6.57 8.88
CA THR A 31 -28.80 7.53 9.72
C THR A 31 -27.50 7.95 9.03
N ILE A 32 -27.25 9.26 8.94
CA ILE A 32 -26.03 9.83 8.35
C ILE A 32 -25.14 10.34 9.47
N SER A 33 -23.94 9.77 9.59
CA SER A 33 -22.92 10.18 10.56
C SER A 33 -21.74 10.81 9.84
N PHE A 34 -21.30 11.98 10.29
CA PHE A 34 -20.06 12.60 9.83
C PHE A 34 -18.86 11.82 10.37
N LEU A 35 -17.85 11.58 9.53
CA LEU A 35 -16.58 10.98 9.94
C LEU A 35 -15.48 12.03 10.04
N GLU A 36 -15.08 12.59 8.89
CA GLU A 36 -13.98 13.55 8.81
C GLU A 36 -14.04 14.42 7.54
N VAL A 37 -13.12 15.38 7.44
CA VAL A 37 -12.86 16.15 6.23
C VAL A 37 -11.42 15.92 5.78
N ASN A 38 -11.26 15.35 4.59
CA ASN A 38 -9.97 15.21 3.95
C ASN A 38 -9.65 16.49 3.18
N THR A 39 -8.69 17.26 3.71
CA THR A 39 -8.34 18.61 3.21
C THR A 39 -7.38 18.58 2.02
N ARG A 40 -7.64 17.69 1.07
CA ARG A 40 -6.82 17.44 -0.12
C ARG A 40 -7.68 16.88 -1.24
N LEU A 41 -7.15 16.86 -2.45
CA LEU A 41 -7.75 16.10 -3.53
C LEU A 41 -7.73 14.61 -3.16
N GLN A 42 -8.87 13.94 -3.31
CA GLN A 42 -8.96 12.50 -3.09
C GLN A 42 -8.41 11.72 -4.27
N VAL A 43 -7.91 10.52 -4.02
CA VAL A 43 -7.33 9.67 -5.08
C VAL A 43 -8.40 9.30 -6.12
N GLU A 44 -9.61 9.02 -5.63
CA GLU A 44 -10.83 8.64 -6.35
C GLU A 44 -11.60 9.84 -6.95
N HIS A 45 -11.01 11.04 -6.97
CA HIS A 45 -11.62 12.20 -7.64
C HIS A 45 -12.02 11.97 -9.12
N PRO A 46 -11.38 11.11 -9.92
CA PRO A 46 -11.77 10.91 -11.32
C PRO A 46 -13.23 10.49 -11.52
N VAL A 47 -13.84 9.72 -10.61
CA VAL A 47 -15.27 9.37 -10.77
C VAL A 47 -16.17 10.61 -10.66
N THR A 48 -15.75 11.61 -9.89
CA THR A 48 -16.44 12.91 -9.83
C THR A 48 -16.21 13.69 -11.11
N GLU A 49 -14.98 13.73 -11.63
CA GLU A 49 -14.69 14.44 -12.88
C GLU A 49 -15.48 13.88 -14.05
N GLU A 50 -15.53 12.56 -14.18
CA GLU A 50 -16.24 11.86 -15.26
C GLU A 50 -17.75 12.06 -15.21
N THR A 51 -18.32 12.24 -14.03
CA THR A 51 -19.77 12.43 -13.86
C THR A 51 -20.17 13.91 -13.86
N THR A 52 -19.25 14.83 -13.56
CA THR A 52 -19.55 16.28 -13.53
C THR A 52 -19.02 17.05 -14.74
N GLY A 53 -18.05 16.49 -15.47
CA GLY A 53 -17.32 17.18 -16.53
C GLY A 53 -16.37 18.27 -16.02
N ILE A 54 -16.09 18.30 -14.71
CA ILE A 54 -15.21 19.28 -14.08
C ILE A 54 -13.85 18.64 -13.85
N ASP A 55 -12.79 19.25 -14.39
CA ASP A 55 -11.41 18.93 -14.02
C ASP A 55 -11.10 19.61 -12.67
N LEU A 56 -11.00 18.80 -11.63
CA LEU A 56 -10.85 19.28 -10.25
C LEU A 56 -9.43 19.83 -10.02
N VAL A 57 -8.42 19.29 -10.71
CA VAL A 57 -7.05 19.76 -10.61
C VAL A 57 -6.93 21.17 -11.20
N ILE A 58 -7.54 21.42 -12.37
CA ILE A 58 -7.60 22.75 -12.98
C ILE A 58 -8.34 23.73 -12.09
N GLU A 59 -9.49 23.36 -11.51
CA GLU A 59 -10.21 24.25 -10.60
C GLU A 59 -9.41 24.55 -9.33
N GLN A 60 -8.62 23.59 -8.80
CA GLN A 60 -7.70 23.86 -7.68
C GLN A 60 -6.67 24.94 -8.03
N PHE A 61 -6.02 24.87 -9.21
CA PHE A 61 -5.08 25.90 -9.65
C PHE A 61 -5.76 27.26 -9.78
N ARG A 62 -6.97 27.31 -10.36
CA ARG A 62 -7.74 28.55 -10.51
C ARG A 62 -8.05 29.19 -9.16
N ILE A 63 -8.49 28.39 -8.17
CA ILE A 63 -8.76 28.87 -6.81
C ILE A 63 -7.47 29.38 -6.16
N ALA A 64 -6.36 28.66 -6.32
CA ALA A 64 -5.06 29.08 -5.78
C ALA A 64 -4.56 30.40 -6.38
N GLU A 65 -4.92 30.70 -7.63
CA GLU A 65 -4.69 32.00 -8.29
C GLU A 65 -5.68 33.11 -7.86
N GLY A 66 -6.60 32.81 -6.93
CA GLY A 66 -7.62 33.76 -6.46
C GLY A 66 -8.79 33.94 -7.44
N GLN A 67 -8.93 33.07 -8.44
CA GLN A 67 -10.08 33.10 -9.34
C GLN A 67 -11.35 32.58 -8.64
N LYS A 68 -12.50 33.04 -9.12
CA LYS A 68 -13.81 32.57 -8.63
C LYS A 68 -14.13 31.18 -9.20
N LEU A 69 -14.93 30.43 -8.44
CA LEU A 69 -15.51 29.16 -8.89
C LEU A 69 -16.32 29.37 -10.17
N ARG A 70 -16.11 28.49 -11.17
CA ARG A 70 -16.91 28.51 -12.41
C ARG A 70 -18.31 27.94 -12.20
N VAL A 71 -18.42 26.97 -11.30
CA VAL A 71 -19.65 26.27 -10.96
C VAL A 71 -19.98 26.59 -9.51
N LEU A 72 -21.13 27.22 -9.30
CA LEU A 72 -21.58 27.67 -7.97
C LEU A 72 -22.54 26.69 -7.31
N GLU A 73 -23.26 25.93 -8.13
CA GLU A 73 -24.19 24.90 -7.69
C GLU A 73 -23.61 23.51 -7.89
N THR A 74 -24.14 22.52 -7.18
CA THR A 74 -23.75 21.12 -7.39
C THR A 74 -24.24 20.71 -8.78
N PRO A 75 -23.36 20.30 -9.71
CA PRO A 75 -23.78 19.83 -11.03
C PRO A 75 -24.66 18.59 -10.93
N GLU A 76 -25.63 18.48 -11.82
CA GLU A 76 -26.36 17.22 -12.00
C GLU A 76 -25.40 16.17 -12.57
N PRO A 77 -25.29 14.98 -11.94
CA PRO A 77 -24.42 13.92 -12.44
C PRO A 77 -24.83 13.46 -13.84
N CYS A 78 -23.86 13.36 -14.74
CA CYS A 78 -24.00 12.79 -16.08
C CYS A 78 -23.49 11.34 -16.08
N GLY A 79 -24.39 10.39 -16.32
CA GLY A 79 -24.06 8.98 -16.39
C GLY A 79 -23.61 8.38 -15.05
N HIS A 80 -22.74 7.37 -15.13
CA HIS A 80 -22.17 6.68 -13.98
C HIS A 80 -20.69 6.41 -14.24
N SER A 81 -19.87 6.44 -13.20
CA SER A 81 -18.45 6.11 -13.28
C SER A 81 -18.04 5.21 -12.12
N MET A 82 -17.13 4.28 -12.38
CA MET A 82 -16.56 3.35 -11.42
C MET A 82 -15.05 3.35 -11.57
N GLU A 83 -14.33 3.42 -10.46
CA GLU A 83 -12.87 3.37 -10.42
C GLU A 83 -12.40 2.06 -9.78
N PHE A 84 -11.37 1.45 -10.39
CA PHE A 84 -10.62 0.34 -9.83
C PHE A 84 -9.20 0.80 -9.55
N ARG A 85 -8.78 0.71 -8.30
CA ARG A 85 -7.37 0.92 -7.91
C ARG A 85 -6.57 -0.32 -8.23
N ILE A 86 -5.49 -0.14 -8.98
CA ILE A 86 -4.65 -1.24 -9.46
C ILE A 86 -3.36 -1.24 -8.65
N ASN A 87 -3.38 -2.00 -7.55
CA ASN A 87 -2.29 -2.10 -6.61
C ASN A 87 -1.39 -3.31 -6.91
N ALA A 88 -0.12 -3.18 -6.55
CA ALA A 88 0.89 -4.24 -6.54
C ALA A 88 0.76 -5.07 -5.25
N GLU A 89 -0.36 -5.79 -5.12
CA GLU A 89 -0.71 -6.57 -3.94
C GLU A 89 -1.20 -7.96 -4.36
N ASP A 90 -1.07 -8.94 -3.46
CA ASP A 90 -1.54 -10.32 -3.68
C ASP A 90 -2.83 -10.63 -2.88
N PRO A 91 -4.03 -10.58 -3.50
CA PRO A 91 -5.29 -10.88 -2.82
C PRO A 91 -5.31 -12.27 -2.17
N GLY A 92 -4.73 -13.27 -2.81
CA GLY A 92 -4.69 -14.64 -2.27
C GLY A 92 -3.75 -14.81 -1.07
N ARG A 93 -3.03 -13.74 -0.69
CA ARG A 93 -2.23 -13.65 0.53
C ARG A 93 -2.70 -12.51 1.44
N GLY A 94 -3.99 -12.17 1.39
CA GLY A 94 -4.55 -11.09 2.21
C GLY A 94 -4.06 -9.71 1.79
N PHE A 95 -3.95 -9.47 0.48
CA PHE A 95 -3.54 -8.20 -0.12
C PHE A 95 -2.14 -7.72 0.30
N LEU A 96 -1.23 -8.66 0.53
CA LEU A 96 0.15 -8.32 0.88
C LEU A 96 0.81 -7.52 -0.26
N PRO A 97 1.38 -6.32 0.00
CA PRO A 97 2.12 -5.57 -0.99
C PRO A 97 3.33 -6.35 -1.52
N THR A 98 3.53 -6.30 -2.82
CA THR A 98 4.60 -7.01 -3.51
C THR A 98 5.43 -6.02 -4.35
N PRO A 99 6.52 -5.47 -3.81
CA PRO A 99 7.43 -4.69 -4.63
C PRO A 99 8.10 -5.58 -5.69
N GLY A 100 8.43 -5.01 -6.84
CA GLY A 100 9.00 -5.79 -7.94
C GLY A 100 8.95 -5.09 -9.28
N SER A 101 9.49 -5.75 -10.30
CA SER A 101 9.53 -5.25 -11.66
C SER A 101 8.29 -5.68 -12.45
N ILE A 102 7.76 -4.77 -13.25
CA ILE A 102 6.64 -5.02 -14.15
C ILE A 102 7.21 -5.41 -15.51
N SER A 103 7.00 -6.66 -15.93
CA SER A 103 7.45 -7.14 -17.24
C SER A 103 6.47 -6.80 -18.36
N VAL A 104 5.17 -6.87 -18.07
CA VAL A 104 4.08 -6.51 -19.00
C VAL A 104 3.09 -5.62 -18.27
N PHE A 105 2.67 -4.54 -18.91
CA PHE A 105 1.61 -3.65 -18.50
C PHE A 105 0.77 -3.25 -19.72
N ASP A 106 -0.19 -4.10 -20.09
CA ASP A 106 -1.10 -3.85 -21.21
C ASP A 106 -2.43 -3.30 -20.64
N ALA A 107 -2.50 -1.98 -20.51
CA ALA A 107 -3.70 -1.29 -20.04
C ALA A 107 -4.85 -1.35 -21.06
N PRO A 108 -6.12 -1.52 -20.64
CA PRO A 108 -7.26 -1.44 -21.52
C PRO A 108 -7.46 -0.01 -22.04
N SER A 109 -8.14 0.11 -23.18
CA SER A 109 -8.43 1.41 -23.79
C SER A 109 -9.80 1.41 -24.48
N GLY A 110 -10.17 2.55 -25.06
CA GLY A 110 -11.39 2.71 -25.86
C GLY A 110 -12.46 3.57 -25.18
N PRO A 111 -13.67 3.63 -25.76
CA PRO A 111 -14.72 4.53 -25.30
C PRO A 111 -15.14 4.28 -23.84
N GLY A 112 -15.15 5.35 -23.04
CA GLY A 112 -15.51 5.30 -21.63
C GLY A 112 -14.47 4.63 -20.73
N ILE A 113 -13.23 4.46 -21.21
CA ILE A 113 -12.10 3.96 -20.43
C ILE A 113 -11.09 5.10 -20.27
N ARG A 114 -10.81 5.47 -19.02
CA ARG A 114 -9.71 6.37 -18.63
C ARG A 114 -8.72 5.58 -17.77
N MET A 115 -7.44 5.82 -18.01
CA MET A 115 -6.34 5.18 -17.28
C MET A 115 -5.42 6.26 -16.74
N ASP A 116 -5.36 6.38 -15.42
CA ASP A 116 -4.38 7.23 -14.74
C ASP A 116 -3.29 6.30 -14.19
N SER A 117 -2.13 6.20 -14.87
CA SER A 117 -1.06 5.27 -14.50
C SER A 117 0.23 6.00 -14.08
N GLY A 118 0.87 5.51 -13.01
CA GLY A 118 2.22 5.92 -12.61
C GLY A 118 3.32 4.99 -13.12
N VAL A 119 2.96 3.92 -13.85
CA VAL A 119 3.88 2.88 -14.31
C VAL A 119 3.65 2.50 -15.78
N VAL A 120 4.64 1.84 -16.36
CA VAL A 120 4.60 1.22 -17.70
C VAL A 120 5.35 -0.13 -17.66
N SER A 121 5.30 -0.90 -18.74
CA SER A 121 6.16 -2.09 -18.90
C SER A 121 7.64 -1.71 -18.70
N GLY A 122 8.33 -2.47 -17.85
CA GLY A 122 9.72 -2.22 -17.44
C GLY A 122 9.87 -1.35 -16.19
N SER A 123 8.79 -0.76 -15.65
CA SER A 123 8.83 -0.03 -14.38
C SER A 123 9.13 -0.96 -13.20
N VAL A 124 9.63 -0.40 -12.10
CA VAL A 124 9.82 -1.08 -10.82
C VAL A 124 8.95 -0.40 -9.77
N VAL A 125 8.12 -1.18 -9.08
CA VAL A 125 7.35 -0.72 -7.91
C VAL A 125 8.22 -0.90 -6.67
N PRO A 126 8.65 0.19 -6.02
CA PRO A 126 9.50 0.11 -4.84
C PRO A 126 8.68 -0.25 -3.59
N GLY A 127 9.31 -0.92 -2.63
CA GLY A 127 8.65 -1.32 -1.38
C GLY A 127 8.49 -0.22 -0.34
N VAL A 128 8.94 1.00 -0.64
CA VAL A 128 8.93 2.15 0.29
C VAL A 128 7.81 3.16 0.02
N PHE A 129 7.04 2.98 -1.05
CA PHE A 129 5.91 3.83 -1.41
C PHE A 129 4.62 3.02 -1.42
N ASP A 130 3.50 3.72 -1.66
CA ASP A 130 2.20 3.12 -1.88
C ASP A 130 2.26 2.06 -3.00
N SER A 131 1.52 0.96 -2.84
CA SER A 131 1.41 -0.13 -3.81
C SER A 131 0.59 0.24 -5.05
N LEU A 132 -0.11 1.38 -5.05
CA LEU A 132 -0.95 1.85 -6.16
C LEU A 132 -0.12 2.12 -7.41
N MET A 133 -0.33 1.31 -8.45
CA MET A 133 0.32 1.45 -9.75
C MET A 133 -0.48 2.33 -10.71
N ALA A 134 -1.79 2.14 -10.74
CA ALA A 134 -2.68 2.82 -11.66
C ALA A 134 -4.13 2.87 -11.15
N LYS A 135 -4.96 3.67 -11.80
CA LYS A 135 -6.41 3.72 -11.61
C LYS A 135 -7.08 3.47 -12.96
N LEU A 136 -7.95 2.47 -13.01
CA LEU A 136 -8.82 2.21 -14.15
C LEU A 136 -10.18 2.85 -13.87
N ILE A 137 -10.54 3.87 -14.63
CA ILE A 137 -11.81 4.57 -14.51
C ILE A 137 -12.70 4.15 -15.69
N VAL A 138 -13.91 3.71 -15.39
CA VAL A 138 -14.88 3.22 -16.37
C VAL A 138 -16.16 4.03 -16.26
N THR A 139 -16.49 4.74 -17.33
CA THR A 139 -17.66 5.64 -17.40
C THR A 139 -18.68 5.11 -18.40
N GLY A 140 -19.96 5.33 -18.13
CA GLY A 140 -21.08 4.93 -18.98
C GLY A 140 -22.33 5.77 -18.71
N VAL A 141 -23.37 5.58 -19.53
CA VAL A 141 -24.65 6.28 -19.38
C VAL A 141 -25.42 5.86 -18.13
N ASP A 142 -25.16 4.64 -17.66
CA ASP A 142 -25.74 4.04 -16.47
C ASP A 142 -24.77 3.01 -15.88
N ARG A 143 -25.12 2.52 -14.68
CA ARG A 143 -24.32 1.54 -13.96
C ARG A 143 -24.20 0.21 -14.69
N ASP A 144 -25.24 -0.24 -15.37
CA ASP A 144 -25.24 -1.51 -16.11
C ASP A 144 -24.27 -1.48 -17.31
N GLN A 145 -24.18 -0.34 -17.99
CA GLN A 145 -23.19 -0.12 -19.04
C GLN A 145 -21.79 -0.07 -18.45
N VAL A 146 -21.58 0.61 -17.31
CA VAL A 146 -20.29 0.64 -16.61
C VAL A 146 -19.85 -0.78 -16.25
N LEU A 147 -20.71 -1.61 -15.65
CA LEU A 147 -20.38 -2.99 -15.30
C LEU A 147 -19.96 -3.81 -16.53
N ARG A 148 -20.71 -3.72 -17.64
CA ARG A 148 -20.35 -4.43 -18.89
C ARG A 148 -19.02 -3.96 -19.46
N ARG A 149 -18.75 -2.65 -19.45
CA ARG A 149 -17.48 -2.08 -19.92
C ARG A 149 -16.32 -2.47 -19.01
N ALA A 150 -16.52 -2.44 -17.70
CA ALA A 150 -15.53 -2.78 -16.70
C ALA A 150 -15.14 -4.26 -16.78
N ARG A 151 -16.10 -5.19 -16.95
CA ARG A 151 -15.81 -6.60 -17.22
C ARG A 151 -14.86 -6.79 -18.41
N ARG A 152 -15.14 -6.11 -19.53
CA ARG A 152 -14.27 -6.15 -20.71
C ARG A 152 -12.88 -5.58 -20.40
N ALA A 153 -12.83 -4.38 -19.84
CA ALA A 153 -11.57 -3.69 -19.55
C ALA A 153 -10.69 -4.47 -18.57
N LEU A 154 -11.26 -4.99 -17.48
CA LEU A 154 -10.55 -5.82 -16.50
C LEU A 154 -10.07 -7.13 -17.11
N LYS A 155 -10.81 -7.73 -18.04
CA LYS A 155 -10.40 -8.95 -18.76
C LYS A 155 -9.25 -8.67 -19.73
N GLU A 156 -9.25 -7.52 -20.39
CA GLU A 156 -8.19 -7.10 -21.32
C GLU A 156 -6.91 -6.65 -20.59
N PHE A 157 -7.02 -6.13 -19.37
CA PHE A 157 -5.89 -5.61 -18.62
C PHE A 157 -4.90 -6.73 -18.24
N ARG A 158 -3.69 -6.71 -18.77
CA ARG A 158 -2.62 -7.66 -18.40
C ARG A 158 -1.51 -6.97 -17.64
N ILE A 159 -1.13 -7.56 -16.52
CA ILE A 159 0.05 -7.19 -15.74
C ILE A 159 0.82 -8.46 -15.44
N GLU A 160 2.12 -8.49 -15.73
CA GLU A 160 2.99 -9.65 -15.49
C GLU A 160 4.30 -9.21 -14.82
N GLY A 161 4.93 -10.10 -14.07
CA GLY A 161 6.21 -9.84 -13.36
C GLY A 161 6.03 -9.33 -11.93
N ILE A 162 4.82 -8.90 -11.56
CA ILE A 162 4.46 -8.45 -10.22
C ILE A 162 3.07 -8.99 -9.86
N ALA A 163 2.81 -9.21 -8.58
CA ALA A 163 1.47 -9.51 -8.11
C ALA A 163 0.57 -8.26 -8.22
N THR A 164 -0.72 -8.46 -8.47
CA THR A 164 -1.69 -7.39 -8.61
C THR A 164 -3.09 -7.80 -8.14
N VAL A 165 -3.89 -6.81 -7.74
CA VAL A 165 -5.31 -6.96 -7.37
C VAL A 165 -6.26 -7.24 -8.55
N LEU A 166 -5.77 -7.28 -9.80
CA LEU A 166 -6.62 -7.55 -10.97
C LEU A 166 -7.49 -8.81 -10.86
N PRO A 167 -7.01 -9.97 -10.38
CA PRO A 167 -7.84 -11.15 -10.18
C PRO A 167 -9.00 -10.90 -9.20
N PHE A 168 -8.75 -10.12 -8.15
CA PHE A 168 -9.80 -9.75 -7.19
C PHE A 168 -10.86 -8.88 -7.86
N HIS A 169 -10.48 -7.83 -8.61
CA HIS A 169 -11.45 -6.98 -9.30
C HIS A 169 -12.31 -7.75 -10.30
N ARG A 170 -11.70 -8.70 -11.03
CA ARG A 170 -12.40 -9.61 -11.94
C ARG A 170 -13.41 -10.50 -11.22
N ALA A 171 -13.09 -10.98 -10.03
CA ALA A 171 -14.00 -11.79 -9.23
C ALA A 171 -15.11 -10.95 -8.59
N ALA A 172 -14.77 -9.81 -8.00
CA ALA A 172 -15.71 -8.92 -7.31
C ALA A 172 -16.84 -8.45 -8.22
N ILE A 173 -16.53 -8.03 -9.45
CA ILE A 173 -17.52 -7.50 -10.38
C ILE A 173 -18.51 -8.55 -10.92
N GLU A 174 -18.23 -9.83 -10.71
CA GLU A 174 -19.12 -10.93 -11.11
C GLU A 174 -20.04 -11.41 -9.99
N THR A 175 -19.90 -10.88 -8.77
CA THR A 175 -20.76 -11.27 -7.64
C THR A 175 -22.12 -10.60 -7.70
N ASP A 176 -23.17 -11.33 -7.31
CA ASP A 176 -24.54 -10.77 -7.26
C ASP A 176 -24.64 -9.58 -6.29
N ASP A 177 -23.90 -9.61 -5.18
CA ASP A 177 -23.86 -8.51 -4.20
C ASP A 177 -23.35 -7.20 -4.82
N PHE A 178 -22.29 -7.31 -5.64
CA PHE A 178 -21.71 -6.16 -6.33
C PHE A 178 -22.52 -5.77 -7.55
N ILE A 179 -23.03 -6.72 -8.35
CA ILE A 179 -23.89 -6.42 -9.50
C ILE A 179 -25.16 -5.73 -9.03
N GLY A 180 -25.73 -6.17 -7.91
CA GLY A 180 -26.94 -5.60 -7.32
C GLY A 180 -28.24 -6.06 -7.98
N THR A 181 -28.26 -7.28 -8.52
CA THR A 181 -29.45 -7.89 -9.18
C THR A 181 -30.65 -7.95 -8.24
N ASP A 182 -30.40 -8.22 -6.95
CA ASP A 182 -31.37 -8.22 -5.85
C ASP A 182 -30.98 -7.14 -4.80
N GLY A 183 -30.66 -5.94 -5.29
CA GLY A 183 -30.17 -4.84 -4.48
C GLY A 183 -28.66 -4.91 -4.23
N PHE A 184 -28.03 -3.75 -4.07
CA PHE A 184 -26.60 -3.63 -3.82
C PHE A 184 -26.30 -4.00 -2.36
N LYS A 185 -25.53 -5.06 -2.15
CA LYS A 185 -25.30 -5.67 -0.81
C LYS A 185 -23.91 -5.37 -0.24
N VAL A 186 -23.07 -4.66 -0.99
CA VAL A 186 -21.72 -4.31 -0.53
C VAL A 186 -21.79 -3.28 0.60
N HIS A 187 -21.14 -3.61 1.71
CA HIS A 187 -20.91 -2.74 2.86
C HIS A 187 -19.40 -2.65 3.17
N THR A 188 -19.01 -1.81 4.13
CA THR A 188 -17.60 -1.50 4.45
C THR A 188 -16.76 -2.67 4.99
N ARG A 189 -17.38 -3.83 5.23
CA ARG A 189 -16.71 -5.06 5.70
C ARG A 189 -16.91 -6.24 4.76
N TRP A 190 -17.55 -6.01 3.60
CA TRP A 190 -18.03 -7.06 2.72
C TRP A 190 -16.90 -7.94 2.19
N ILE A 191 -15.75 -7.33 1.89
CA ILE A 191 -14.55 -8.06 1.41
C ILE A 191 -14.06 -9.05 2.48
N GLU A 192 -14.09 -8.67 3.75
CA GLU A 192 -13.59 -9.45 4.86
C GLU A 192 -14.58 -10.50 5.38
N THR A 193 -15.89 -10.26 5.23
CA THR A 193 -16.93 -11.11 5.84
C THR A 193 -17.70 -11.98 4.85
N ASP A 194 -18.03 -11.43 3.68
CA ASP A 194 -19.08 -11.99 2.81
C ASP A 194 -18.54 -12.40 1.43
N PHE A 195 -17.45 -11.77 0.98
CA PHE A 195 -16.86 -12.04 -0.31
C PHE A 195 -16.20 -13.43 -0.36
N ALA A 196 -16.91 -14.40 -0.95
CA ALA A 196 -16.48 -15.79 -1.00
C ALA A 196 -15.52 -16.14 -2.15
N ALA A 197 -15.39 -15.27 -3.15
CA ALA A 197 -14.65 -15.55 -4.39
C ALA A 197 -13.19 -15.04 -4.36
N MET A 198 -12.52 -15.18 -3.21
CA MET A 198 -11.12 -14.75 -3.09
C MET A 198 -10.23 -15.53 -4.07
N PRO A 199 -9.39 -14.82 -4.87
CA PRO A 199 -8.44 -15.49 -5.76
C PRO A 199 -7.39 -16.30 -5.00
N ASP A 200 -6.83 -17.30 -5.67
CA ASP A 200 -5.65 -18.03 -5.17
C ASP A 200 -4.42 -17.10 -5.10
N ALA A 201 -3.48 -17.45 -4.22
CA ALA A 201 -2.20 -16.75 -4.10
C ALA A 201 -1.43 -16.79 -5.41
N MET A 202 -0.92 -15.63 -5.85
CA MET A 202 -0.12 -15.56 -7.07
C MET A 202 1.27 -16.19 -6.87
N GLU A 203 1.82 -16.73 -7.96
CA GLU A 203 3.20 -17.18 -7.98
C GLU A 203 4.13 -15.99 -7.74
N ARG A 204 5.06 -16.16 -6.79
CA ARG A 204 6.07 -15.13 -6.55
C ARG A 204 7.02 -15.09 -7.74
N PRO A 205 7.37 -13.88 -8.23
CA PRO A 205 8.47 -13.74 -9.17
C PRO A 205 9.70 -14.44 -8.61
N ALA A 206 10.37 -15.25 -9.44
CA ALA A 206 11.69 -15.75 -9.08
C ALA A 206 12.56 -14.52 -8.75
N PRO A 207 13.30 -14.51 -7.62
CA PRO A 207 14.06 -13.33 -7.27
C PRO A 207 15.08 -13.04 -8.39
N ALA A 208 15.45 -11.78 -8.62
CA ALA A 208 16.32 -11.40 -9.74
C ALA A 208 17.69 -12.10 -9.67
N ASP A 209 18.23 -12.56 -10.80
CA ASP A 209 19.57 -13.15 -10.85
C ASP A 209 20.62 -12.09 -10.53
N ASP A 210 21.09 -12.09 -9.28
CA ASP A 210 22.18 -11.25 -8.80
C ASP A 210 23.46 -12.10 -8.79
N PRO A 211 24.44 -11.83 -9.68
CA PRO A 211 25.68 -12.61 -9.75
C PRO A 211 26.53 -12.50 -8.48
N SER A 212 26.29 -11.49 -7.63
CA SER A 212 26.93 -11.37 -6.32
C SER A 212 26.31 -12.27 -5.26
N MET A 213 25.17 -12.93 -5.56
CA MET A 213 24.41 -13.79 -4.67
C MET A 213 24.40 -15.23 -5.19
N THR A 214 24.93 -16.16 -4.38
CA THR A 214 24.76 -17.60 -4.63
C THR A 214 23.47 -18.07 -3.97
N ARG A 215 22.57 -18.65 -4.76
CA ARG A 215 21.34 -19.26 -4.23
C ARG A 215 21.56 -20.72 -3.91
N THR A 216 21.13 -21.10 -2.72
CA THR A 216 21.16 -22.49 -2.24
C THR A 216 19.87 -22.78 -1.47
N TYR A 217 19.73 -24.01 -0.99
CA TYR A 217 18.62 -24.44 -0.17
C TYR A 217 19.11 -24.81 1.22
N LEU A 218 18.39 -24.34 2.24
CA LEU A 218 18.54 -24.79 3.61
C LEU A 218 17.30 -25.61 3.98
N GLU A 219 17.47 -26.63 4.80
CA GLU A 219 16.35 -27.30 5.46
C GLU A 219 16.14 -26.66 6.82
N ILE A 220 14.95 -26.07 7.04
CA ILE A 220 14.55 -25.47 8.30
C ILE A 220 13.28 -26.21 8.74
N ASP A 221 13.33 -26.92 9.86
CA ASP A 221 12.23 -27.71 10.41
C ASP A 221 11.63 -28.71 9.39
N GLY A 222 12.49 -29.40 8.63
CA GLY A 222 12.07 -30.36 7.60
C GLY A 222 11.51 -29.73 6.33
N LYS A 223 11.53 -28.39 6.22
CA LYS A 223 11.10 -27.67 5.02
C LYS A 223 12.29 -27.10 4.28
N ARG A 224 12.34 -27.34 2.97
CA ARG A 224 13.36 -26.79 2.08
C ARG A 224 13.05 -25.31 1.81
N VAL A 225 13.92 -24.43 2.27
CA VAL A 225 13.86 -22.97 2.11
C VAL A 225 14.96 -22.52 1.15
N SER A 226 14.60 -21.77 0.12
CA SER A 226 15.58 -21.14 -0.79
C SER A 226 16.16 -19.89 -0.14
N VAL A 227 17.49 -19.79 -0.08
CA VAL A 227 18.20 -18.64 0.49
C VAL A 227 19.23 -18.12 -0.51
N GLY A 228 19.26 -16.81 -0.69
CA GLY A 228 20.35 -16.13 -1.39
C GLY A 228 21.41 -15.70 -0.38
N LEU A 229 22.64 -16.12 -0.59
CA LEU A 229 23.78 -15.74 0.24
C LEU A 229 24.79 -15.00 -0.63
N PRO A 230 25.36 -13.87 -0.17
CA PRO A 230 26.48 -13.24 -0.85
C PRO A 230 27.55 -14.27 -1.18
N SER A 231 27.97 -14.36 -2.44
CA SER A 231 28.93 -15.36 -2.93
C SER A 231 30.24 -15.32 -2.12
N ILE A 232 30.58 -14.15 -1.56
CA ILE A 232 31.74 -13.97 -0.68
C ILE A 232 31.64 -14.80 0.63
N LEU A 233 30.45 -14.94 1.21
CA LEU A 233 30.22 -15.74 2.42
C LEU A 233 30.36 -17.24 2.17
N LEU A 234 30.01 -17.72 0.96
CA LEU A 234 30.25 -19.13 0.61
C LEU A 234 31.72 -19.39 0.26
N SER A 235 32.40 -18.42 -0.34
CA SER A 235 33.80 -18.57 -0.71
C SER A 235 34.73 -18.70 0.50
N SER A 236 34.39 -18.07 1.63
CA SER A 236 35.11 -18.22 2.90
C SER A 236 34.85 -19.57 3.59
N LEU A 237 33.64 -20.14 3.43
CA LEU A 237 33.27 -21.44 3.99
C LEU A 237 33.83 -22.62 3.18
N GLY A 238 34.10 -22.44 1.88
CA GLY A 238 34.72 -23.45 1.02
C GLY A 238 36.23 -23.62 1.21
N SER A 239 36.89 -22.72 1.95
CA SER A 239 38.35 -22.64 2.06
C SER A 239 38.91 -23.22 3.38
N VAL A 240 38.28 -24.24 3.95
CA VAL A 240 38.77 -24.92 5.18
C VAL A 240 39.96 -25.86 4.97
N ASN A 241 40.63 -25.83 3.81
CA ASN A 241 41.90 -26.52 3.62
C ASN A 241 43.03 -25.55 3.25
N GLY A 242 43.66 -25.01 4.29
CA GLY A 242 45.06 -24.60 4.28
C GLY A 242 45.37 -23.18 3.81
N GLY A 243 45.82 -22.34 4.75
CA GLY A 243 46.66 -21.18 4.45
C GLY A 243 46.06 -19.85 4.87
N GLN A 244 46.74 -19.20 5.82
CA GLN A 244 46.44 -17.86 6.33
C GLN A 244 46.26 -16.83 5.21
N ALA A 245 45.11 -16.16 5.21
CA ALA A 245 44.92 -14.88 4.54
C ALA A 245 44.34 -13.90 5.55
N SER A 246 45.17 -12.96 6.00
CA SER A 246 44.75 -11.77 6.71
C SER A 246 44.16 -10.78 5.71
N VAL A 247 42.84 -10.58 5.77
CA VAL A 247 42.17 -9.44 5.13
C VAL A 247 41.29 -8.79 6.18
N SER A 248 41.74 -7.61 6.62
CA SER A 248 40.99 -6.65 7.39
C SER A 248 39.86 -6.07 6.53
N GLY A 249 38.69 -6.67 6.65
CA GLY A 249 37.40 -6.12 6.22
C GLY A 249 36.43 -6.40 7.35
N THR A 250 35.96 -5.34 8.00
CA THR A 250 35.12 -5.37 9.19
C THR A 250 33.83 -6.15 8.90
N ALA A 251 33.82 -7.42 9.28
CA ALA A 251 32.60 -8.16 9.53
C ALA A 251 31.84 -7.40 10.62
N VAL A 252 30.63 -6.95 10.30
CA VAL A 252 29.69 -6.59 11.37
C VAL A 252 29.22 -7.92 11.93
N ASP A 253 29.91 -8.37 12.98
CA ASP A 253 29.39 -9.37 13.90
C ASP A 253 27.94 -8.97 14.21
N LYS A 254 26.97 -9.78 13.81
CA LYS A 254 25.65 -9.71 14.43
C LYS A 254 25.83 -10.23 15.85
N ASN A 255 26.18 -9.33 16.76
CA ASN A 255 26.17 -9.61 18.19
C ASN A 255 24.79 -10.17 18.55
N GLU A 256 24.73 -11.26 19.32
CA GLU A 256 23.52 -11.99 19.76
C GLU A 256 22.56 -11.17 20.65
N GLY A 257 22.64 -9.84 20.61
CA GLY A 257 21.79 -8.89 21.32
C GLY A 257 21.48 -7.61 20.54
N GLU A 258 21.90 -7.47 19.28
CA GLU A 258 21.60 -6.26 18.51
C GLU A 258 20.13 -6.21 18.06
N ILE A 259 19.45 -5.11 18.38
CA ILE A 259 18.10 -4.81 17.92
C ILE A 259 18.19 -3.72 16.85
N THR A 260 17.70 -4.05 15.66
CA THR A 260 17.72 -3.18 14.48
C THR A 260 16.34 -2.60 14.15
N ALA A 261 16.32 -1.51 13.39
CA ALA A 261 15.10 -0.91 12.87
C ALA A 261 14.37 -1.89 11.92
N PRO A 262 13.11 -2.27 12.19
CA PRO A 262 12.37 -3.21 11.36
C PRO A 262 11.87 -2.58 10.04
N VAL A 263 11.73 -1.25 10.02
CA VAL A 263 11.26 -0.46 8.88
C VAL A 263 12.10 0.82 8.76
N SER A 264 12.19 1.41 7.57
CA SER A 264 12.78 2.74 7.41
C SER A 264 11.79 3.80 7.90
N GLY A 265 12.20 4.65 8.84
CA GLY A 265 11.32 5.64 9.45
C GLY A 265 11.99 6.43 10.58
N THR A 266 11.22 7.28 11.26
CA THR A 266 11.70 8.11 12.36
C THR A 266 11.55 7.36 13.68
N LEU A 267 12.60 7.32 14.50
CA LEU A 267 12.54 6.78 15.85
C LEU A 267 11.78 7.76 16.77
N GLN A 268 10.52 7.45 17.06
CA GLN A 268 9.61 8.38 17.75
C GLN A 268 9.90 8.47 19.25
N SER A 269 10.06 7.32 19.93
CA SER A 269 10.42 7.29 21.36
C SER A 269 11.00 5.96 21.81
N PHE A 270 11.89 6.00 22.81
CA PHE A 270 12.27 4.83 23.61
C PHE A 270 11.32 4.66 24.80
N LYS A 271 10.95 3.41 25.10
CA LYS A 271 10.15 3.03 26.28
C LYS A 271 10.99 2.47 27.42
N VAL A 272 12.31 2.36 27.20
CA VAL A 272 13.32 1.90 28.14
C VAL A 272 14.47 2.90 28.20
N LYS A 273 15.23 2.88 29.30
CA LYS A 273 16.44 3.69 29.47
C LYS A 273 17.69 2.84 29.28
N ASP A 274 18.79 3.53 28.97
CA ASP A 274 20.11 2.91 28.96
C ASP A 274 20.41 2.27 30.32
N GLY A 275 20.76 0.99 30.33
CA GLY A 275 21.03 0.20 31.51
C GLY A 275 19.82 -0.49 32.16
N ASP A 276 18.61 -0.33 31.62
CA ASP A 276 17.43 -1.05 32.11
C ASP A 276 17.51 -2.56 31.84
N THR A 277 16.86 -3.37 32.67
CA THR A 277 16.73 -4.82 32.46
C THR A 277 15.37 -5.11 31.86
N VAL A 278 15.34 -5.86 30.76
CA VAL A 278 14.13 -6.21 30.01
C VAL A 278 13.99 -7.72 29.89
N SER A 279 12.75 -8.18 29.74
CA SER A 279 12.40 -9.56 29.39
C SER A 279 12.15 -9.68 27.89
N GLU A 280 12.24 -10.90 27.35
CA GLU A 280 11.81 -11.16 25.97
C GLU A 280 10.34 -10.75 25.78
N GLY A 281 10.07 -10.02 24.69
CA GLY A 281 8.75 -9.47 24.36
C GLY A 281 8.47 -8.07 24.90
N ASP A 282 9.32 -7.51 25.76
CA ASP A 282 9.11 -6.16 26.31
C ASP A 282 9.22 -5.08 25.21
N LEU A 283 8.38 -4.06 25.30
CA LEU A 283 8.41 -2.92 24.37
C LEU A 283 9.62 -2.02 24.67
N LEU A 284 10.47 -1.82 23.66
CA LEU A 284 11.71 -1.07 23.78
C LEU A 284 11.62 0.32 23.15
N ALA A 285 11.01 0.43 21.98
CA ALA A 285 10.90 1.70 21.26
C ALA A 285 9.72 1.69 20.28
N ILE A 286 9.34 2.87 19.79
CA ILE A 286 8.34 3.08 18.75
C ILE A 286 9.01 3.81 17.59
N MET A 287 8.82 3.28 16.38
CA MET A 287 9.17 3.95 15.13
C MET A 287 7.92 4.42 14.40
N GLU A 288 8.01 5.54 13.71
CA GLU A 288 6.97 6.05 12.83
C GLU A 288 7.44 5.95 11.37
N ALA A 289 6.66 5.22 10.56
CA ALA A 289 6.86 5.13 9.12
C ALA A 289 5.50 5.23 8.44
N MET A 290 5.38 6.08 7.41
CA MET A 290 4.13 6.23 6.63
C MET A 290 2.88 6.51 7.50
N LYS A 291 3.02 7.32 8.57
CA LYS A 291 1.97 7.62 9.58
C LYS A 291 1.47 6.42 10.39
N MET A 292 2.21 5.31 10.37
CA MET A 292 1.94 4.13 11.18
C MET A 292 3.05 3.95 12.21
N GLU A 293 2.65 3.63 13.44
CA GLU A 293 3.57 3.30 14.52
C GLU A 293 3.94 1.82 14.48
N THR A 294 5.23 1.52 14.47
CA THR A 294 5.79 0.17 14.53
C THR A 294 6.53 0.00 15.85
N GLN A 295 6.15 -1.01 16.61
CA GLN A 295 6.76 -1.33 17.89
C GLN A 295 8.04 -2.14 17.71
N ILE A 296 9.09 -1.76 18.44
CA ILE A 296 10.33 -2.53 18.57
C ILE A 296 10.28 -3.25 19.92
N VAL A 297 10.28 -4.57 19.88
CA VAL A 297 10.22 -5.44 21.07
C VAL A 297 11.53 -6.16 21.32
N ALA A 298 11.78 -6.53 22.58
CA ALA A 298 12.95 -7.29 22.98
C ALA A 298 12.90 -8.72 22.43
N THR A 299 13.97 -9.15 21.77
CA THR A 299 14.11 -10.54 21.30
C THR A 299 14.69 -11.49 22.34
N ARG A 300 15.14 -10.96 23.48
CA ARG A 300 15.72 -11.71 24.60
C ARG A 300 15.65 -10.90 25.88
N ALA A 301 15.78 -11.59 27.02
CA ALA A 301 16.05 -10.94 28.28
C ALA A 301 17.51 -10.44 28.37
N GLY A 302 17.72 -9.33 29.07
CA GLY A 302 19.05 -8.78 29.32
C GLY A 302 19.04 -7.30 29.63
N ARG A 303 20.22 -6.67 29.56
CA ARG A 303 20.42 -5.26 29.89
C ARG A 303 20.52 -4.40 28.63
N VAL A 304 19.70 -3.36 28.55
CA VAL A 304 19.59 -2.48 27.39
C VAL A 304 20.76 -1.50 27.32
N ARG A 305 21.28 -1.30 26.11
CA ARG A 305 22.18 -0.22 25.74
C ARG A 305 21.64 0.52 24.52
N LEU A 306 21.32 1.80 24.64
CA LEU A 306 20.76 2.59 23.54
C LEU A 306 21.85 3.03 22.55
N ILE A 307 21.57 2.96 21.26
CA ILE A 307 22.50 3.34 20.19
C ILE A 307 21.96 4.55 19.40
N GLY A 308 20.69 4.50 18.99
CA GLY A 308 20.01 5.61 18.32
C GLY A 308 19.49 6.69 19.27
N LYS A 309 19.02 7.81 18.73
CA LYS A 309 18.34 8.89 19.48
C LYS A 309 16.93 9.11 18.97
N GLU A 310 16.05 9.52 19.86
CA GLU A 310 14.69 9.94 19.47
C GLU A 310 14.77 11.09 18.47
N GLY A 311 13.98 10.99 17.39
CA GLY A 311 14.00 11.91 16.25
C GLY A 311 14.94 11.50 15.12
N ASP A 312 15.80 10.49 15.29
CA ASP A 312 16.66 10.00 14.22
C ASP A 312 15.84 9.30 13.13
N TYR A 313 16.17 9.57 11.87
CA TYR A 313 15.66 8.80 10.73
C TYR A 313 16.59 7.62 10.47
N LEU A 314 16.04 6.40 10.58
CA LEU A 314 16.78 5.14 10.44
C LEU A 314 16.30 4.39 9.20
N GLN A 315 17.21 3.72 8.51
CA GLN A 315 16.89 2.76 7.46
C GLN A 315 16.60 1.39 8.09
N ALA A 316 15.80 0.56 7.42
CA ALA A 316 15.60 -0.82 7.83
C ALA A 316 16.94 -1.56 7.94
N GLY A 317 17.21 -2.15 9.11
CA GLY A 317 18.47 -2.81 9.43
C GLY A 317 19.49 -1.96 10.20
N ASP A 318 19.27 -0.65 10.34
CA ASP A 318 20.12 0.20 11.18
C ASP A 318 19.99 -0.18 12.67
N ARG A 319 21.07 -0.02 13.44
CA ARG A 319 21.11 -0.39 14.86
C ARG A 319 20.36 0.63 15.71
N VAL A 320 19.41 0.14 16.51
CA VAL A 320 18.59 0.96 17.41
C VAL A 320 19.12 0.87 18.85
N LEU A 321 19.34 -0.34 19.34
CA LEU A 321 19.86 -0.63 20.67
C LEU A 321 20.52 -2.02 20.72
N GLU A 322 21.13 -2.36 21.84
CA GLU A 322 21.70 -3.69 22.12
C GLU A 322 21.18 -4.22 23.46
N ILE A 323 20.94 -5.52 23.57
CA ILE A 323 20.58 -6.23 24.80
C ILE A 323 21.75 -7.14 25.19
N ALA A 324 22.52 -6.71 26.18
CA ALA A 324 23.61 -7.52 26.73
C ALA A 324 23.05 -8.62 27.64
N GLY A 325 23.60 -9.84 27.51
CA GLY A 325 23.27 -10.98 28.37
C GLY A 325 23.77 -10.86 29.80
#